data_AF-A0A935NP71-F1
#
_entry.id   AF-A0A935NP71-F1
#
_cell.length_a   1.000
_cell.length_b   1.000
_cell.length_c   1.000
_cell.angle_alpha   90.00
_cell.angle_beta   90.00
_cell.angle_gamma   90.00
#
_symmetry.space_group_name_H-M   'P 1'
#
loop_
_entity.id
_entity.type
_entity.pdbx_description
1 polymer ?
#
loop_
_entity_poly.entity_id
_entity_poly.type
_entity_poly.pdbx_seq_one_letter_code
_entity_poly.pdbx_strand_id
1 'polypeptide(L)'
;MKRVLCSLALLAALPLRADDDPAKSLQFVEDFAANCVSRNGVQIQVKNTHPTRRIRVWLDRFHMGVATADRSRSDLAPGAEPEPLGCSRTDSGAQEWRVVRVIWID
;
A
#
# COMPACT_ATOMS: atom_id res chain seq x y z
N MET A 1 -29.23 -46.42 -38.67
CA MET A 1 -29.19 -45.62 -37.42
C MET A 1 -27.77 -45.08 -37.25
N LYS A 2 -27.50 -43.81 -37.59
CA LYS A 2 -26.16 -43.19 -37.45
C LYS A 2 -26.16 -42.26 -36.23
N ARG A 3 -25.38 -42.60 -35.20
CA ARG A 3 -25.21 -41.76 -34.01
C ARG A 3 -24.12 -40.73 -34.29
N VAL A 4 -24.51 -39.46 -34.34
CA VAL A 4 -23.58 -38.32 -34.41
C VAL A 4 -23.14 -38.01 -32.98
N LEU A 5 -21.86 -38.20 -32.66
CA LEU A 5 -21.27 -37.73 -31.41
C LEU A 5 -21.02 -36.23 -31.52
N CYS A 6 -21.81 -35.44 -30.80
CA CYS A 6 -21.54 -34.03 -30.55
C CYS A 6 -20.42 -33.91 -29.50
N SER A 7 -19.22 -33.50 -29.91
CA SER A 7 -18.13 -33.21 -28.98
C SER A 7 -18.34 -31.82 -28.38
N LEU A 8 -18.75 -31.74 -27.11
CA LEU A 8 -18.80 -30.47 -26.37
C LEU A 8 -17.36 -29.99 -26.12
N ALA A 9 -16.97 -28.90 -26.77
CA ALA A 9 -15.77 -28.15 -26.44
C ALA A 9 -15.99 -27.43 -25.10
N LEU A 10 -15.27 -27.83 -24.07
CA LEU A 10 -15.27 -27.19 -22.76
C LEU A 10 -14.47 -25.88 -22.87
N LEU A 11 -15.17 -24.75 -23.06
CA LEU A 11 -14.58 -23.42 -22.91
C LEU A 11 -14.21 -23.22 -21.43
N ALA A 12 -12.94 -23.44 -21.10
CA ALA A 12 -12.39 -23.06 -19.81
C ALA A 12 -12.44 -21.53 -19.70
N ALA A 13 -13.41 -21.02 -18.93
CA ALA A 13 -13.45 -19.62 -18.54
C ALA A 13 -12.22 -19.32 -17.69
N LEU A 14 -11.21 -18.69 -18.28
CA LEU A 14 -10.12 -18.09 -17.53
C LEU A 14 -10.76 -17.02 -16.62
N PRO A 15 -10.50 -17.03 -15.31
CA PRO A 15 -10.96 -15.94 -14.46
C PRO A 15 -10.30 -14.66 -14.96
N LEU A 16 -11.11 -13.75 -15.50
CA LEU A 16 -10.74 -12.35 -15.61
C LEU A 16 -10.45 -11.92 -14.17
N ARG A 17 -9.18 -11.83 -13.79
CA ARG A 17 -8.82 -11.17 -12.53
C ARG A 17 -9.24 -9.72 -12.71
N ALA A 18 -10.33 -9.35 -12.05
CA ALA A 18 -10.62 -7.94 -11.83
C ALA A 18 -9.34 -7.33 -11.24
N ASP A 19 -8.90 -6.21 -11.81
CA ASP A 19 -7.76 -5.50 -11.28
C ASP A 19 -8.13 -5.06 -9.85
N ASP A 20 -7.58 -5.76 -8.86
CA ASP A 20 -7.86 -5.46 -7.46
C ASP A 20 -7.44 -4.02 -7.16
N ASP A 21 -8.20 -3.36 -6.27
CA ASP A 21 -7.90 -2.01 -5.84
C ASP A 21 -6.48 -1.94 -5.24
N PRO A 22 -5.55 -1.15 -5.81
CA PRO A 22 -4.17 -1.06 -5.34
C PRO A 22 -4.07 -0.60 -3.88
N ALA A 23 -5.05 0.15 -3.38
CA ALA A 23 -5.07 0.58 -1.98
C ALA A 23 -5.13 -0.60 -1.00
N LYS A 24 -5.72 -1.74 -1.39
CA LYS A 24 -5.76 -2.95 -0.56
C LYS A 24 -4.39 -3.58 -0.33
N SER A 25 -3.40 -3.22 -1.16
CA SER A 25 -2.03 -3.74 -1.08
C SER A 25 -1.10 -2.82 -0.29
N LEU A 26 -1.57 -1.66 0.16
CA LEU A 26 -0.80 -0.75 0.99
C LEU A 26 -1.03 -1.09 2.47
N GLN A 27 0.05 -1.19 3.25
CA GLN A 27 -0.02 -1.40 4.69
C GLN A 27 0.87 -0.39 5.41
N PHE A 28 0.34 0.23 6.47
CA PHE A 28 1.14 0.96 7.45
C PHE A 28 1.75 -0.01 8.46
N VAL A 29 3.01 0.22 8.81
CA VAL A 29 3.75 -0.56 9.80
C VAL A 29 4.39 0.40 10.80
N GLU A 30 4.44 0.01 12.06
CA GLU A 30 5.11 0.75 13.12
C GLU A 30 6.43 0.06 13.48
N ASP A 31 7.46 0.86 13.76
CA ASP A 31 8.73 0.41 14.33
C ASP A 31 9.13 1.27 15.53
N PHE A 32 9.87 0.69 16.48
CA PHE A 32 10.31 1.37 17.71
C PHE A 32 11.71 1.98 17.56
N ALA A 33 11.94 2.71 16.46
CA ALA A 33 13.19 3.41 16.23
C ALA A 33 13.52 4.37 17.40
N ALA A 34 14.76 4.31 17.90
CA ALA A 34 15.17 5.00 19.14
C ALA A 34 14.91 6.52 19.11
N ASN A 35 15.08 7.17 17.96
CA ASN A 35 14.81 8.60 17.78
C ASN A 35 13.31 8.94 17.93
N CYS A 36 12.40 8.05 17.55
CA CYS A 36 10.97 8.24 17.74
C CYS A 36 10.54 7.88 19.16
N VAL A 37 11.09 6.82 19.74
CA VAL A 37 10.81 6.41 21.13
C VAL A 37 11.25 7.47 22.13
N SER A 38 12.39 8.14 21.90
CA SER A 38 12.85 9.26 22.74
C SER A 38 11.84 10.41 22.84
N ARG A 39 10.92 10.48 21.87
CA ARG A 39 9.82 11.43 21.80
C ARG A 39 8.48 10.71 21.98
N ASN A 40 8.40 9.71 22.87
CA ASN A 40 7.19 8.89 23.14
C ASN A 40 6.35 8.63 21.88
N GLY A 41 6.99 8.13 20.82
CA GLY A 41 6.37 7.87 19.54
C GLY A 41 6.99 6.63 18.89
N VAL A 42 6.49 6.30 17.71
CA VAL A 42 6.94 5.17 16.88
C VAL A 42 7.27 5.69 15.49
N GLN A 43 8.13 5.00 14.75
CA GLN A 43 8.34 5.29 13.34
C GLN A 43 7.19 4.69 12.53
N ILE A 44 6.52 5.54 11.76
CA ILE A 44 5.50 5.15 10.80
C ILE A 44 6.19 4.82 9.47
N GLN A 45 5.83 3.68 8.90
CA GLN A 45 6.35 3.18 7.64
C GLN A 45 5.21 2.70 6.75
N VAL A 46 5.46 2.56 5.45
CA VAL A 46 4.53 1.95 4.50
C VAL A 46 5.19 0.84 3.72
N LYS A 47 4.45 -0.23 3.45
CA LYS A 47 4.91 -1.32 2.58
C LYS A 47 3.83 -1.79 1.63
N ASN A 48 4.27 -2.46 0.57
CA ASN A 48 3.41 -3.16 -0.36
C ASN A 48 3.28 -4.63 0.05
N THR A 49 2.05 -5.10 0.21
CA THR A 49 1.71 -6.49 0.56
C THR A 49 1.31 -7.32 -0.66
N HIS A 50 1.20 -6.72 -1.85
CA HIS A 50 0.92 -7.48 -3.06
C HIS A 50 2.07 -8.44 -3.37
N PRO A 51 1.81 -9.71 -3.73
CA PRO A 51 2.86 -10.69 -3.94
C PRO A 51 3.74 -10.42 -5.17
N THR A 52 3.22 -9.72 -6.18
CA THR A 52 3.88 -9.63 -7.49
C THR A 52 3.87 -8.25 -8.16
N ARG A 53 3.11 -7.29 -7.65
CA ARG A 53 2.80 -6.03 -8.35
C ARG A 53 3.31 -4.83 -7.61
N ARG A 54 3.75 -3.81 -8.33
CA ARG A 54 4.28 -2.58 -7.74
C ARG A 54 3.18 -1.54 -7.59
N ILE A 55 3.17 -0.85 -6.44
CA ILE A 55 2.29 0.29 -6.22
C ILE A 55 3.07 1.59 -6.11
N ARG A 56 2.47 2.68 -6.54
CA ARG A 56 2.87 4.04 -6.18
C ARG A 56 1.84 4.64 -5.26
N VAL A 57 2.28 5.15 -4.12
CA VAL A 57 1.44 5.80 -3.12
C VAL A 57 1.82 7.27 -2.99
N TRP A 58 0.81 8.13 -2.87
CA TRP A 58 0.96 9.52 -2.44
C TRP A 58 0.35 9.70 -1.06
N LEU A 59 1.09 10.36 -0.17
CA LEU A 59 0.65 10.62 1.20
C LEU A 59 0.81 12.09 1.57
N ASP A 60 -0.15 12.57 2.36
CA ASP A 60 -0.09 13.85 3.02
C ASP A 60 0.27 13.67 4.48
N ARG A 61 1.19 14.51 4.97
CA ARG A 61 1.41 14.60 6.41
C ARG A 61 0.43 15.58 7.03
N PHE A 62 -0.21 15.15 8.11
CA PHE A 62 -0.97 16.00 9.02
C PHE A 62 -0.17 16.17 10.31
N HIS A 63 -0.08 17.39 10.80
CA HIS A 63 0.51 17.70 12.10
C HIS A 63 -0.55 18.34 12.98
N MET A 64 -0.77 17.78 14.17
CA MET A 64 -1.80 18.24 15.10
C MET A 64 -3.19 18.39 14.44
N GLY A 65 -3.54 17.45 13.56
CA GLY A 65 -4.81 17.44 12.82
C GLY A 65 -4.88 18.39 11.62
N VAL A 66 -3.82 19.13 11.31
CA VAL A 66 -3.77 20.09 10.19
C VAL A 66 -2.89 19.54 9.06
N ALA A 67 -3.41 19.54 7.84
CA ALA A 67 -2.64 19.15 6.65
C ALA A 67 -1.43 20.08 6.47
N THR A 68 -0.26 19.48 6.29
CA THR A 68 0.98 20.23 6.00
C THR A 68 1.23 20.34 4.50
N ALA A 69 2.22 21.13 4.10
CA ALA A 69 2.64 21.23 2.69
C ALA A 69 3.39 19.97 2.21
N ASP A 70 3.74 19.05 3.11
CA ASP A 70 4.56 17.90 2.80
C ASP A 70 3.74 16.83 2.08
N ARG A 71 4.14 16.57 0.84
CA ARG A 71 3.58 15.56 -0.05
C ARG A 71 4.64 14.50 -0.30
N SER A 72 4.42 13.30 0.22
CA SER A 72 5.32 12.16 0.00
C SER A 72 4.82 11.31 -1.15
N ARG A 73 5.76 10.73 -1.91
CA ARG A 73 5.48 9.79 -2.99
C ARG A 73 6.48 8.64 -2.92
N SER A 74 5.97 7.43 -2.82
CA SER A 74 6.78 6.22 -2.67
C SER A 74 6.37 5.16 -3.69
N ASP A 75 7.36 4.49 -4.28
CA ASP A 75 7.17 3.38 -5.23
C ASP A 75 7.56 2.08 -4.53
N LEU A 76 6.57 1.30 -4.13
CA LEU A 76 6.75 0.15 -3.24
C LEU A 76 6.74 -1.15 -4.04
N ALA A 77 7.87 -1.85 -4.04
CA ALA A 77 7.99 -3.15 -4.68
C ALA A 77 7.46 -4.30 -3.80
N PRO A 78 6.95 -5.40 -4.38
CA PRO A 78 6.62 -6.61 -3.65
C PRO A 78 7.79 -7.11 -2.79
N GLY A 79 7.52 -7.42 -1.53
CA GLY A 79 8.51 -8.01 -0.62
C GLY A 79 9.68 -7.11 -0.22
N ALA A 80 9.67 -5.83 -0.62
CA ALA A 80 10.65 -4.86 -0.15
C ALA A 80 10.43 -4.50 1.33
N GLU A 81 11.50 -4.04 1.98
CA GLU A 81 11.42 -3.49 3.33
C GLU A 81 10.46 -2.29 3.39
N PRO A 82 9.77 -2.06 4.52
CA PRO A 82 8.93 -0.88 4.70
C PRO A 82 9.72 0.42 4.50
N GLU A 83 9.11 1.37 3.80
CA GLU A 83 9.69 2.69 3.60
C GLU A 83 9.28 3.63 4.74
N PRO A 84 10.24 4.26 5.43
CA PRO A 84 9.94 5.11 6.57
C PRO A 84 9.36 6.47 6.16
N LEU A 85 8.27 6.87 6.80
CA LEU A 85 7.64 8.18 6.62
C LEU A 85 8.03 9.17 7.74
N GLY A 86 8.38 8.67 8.92
CA GLY A 86 8.82 9.48 10.06
C GLY A 86 8.10 9.11 11.35
N CYS A 87 8.40 9.80 12.46
CA CYS A 87 7.82 9.47 13.76
C CYS A 87 6.31 9.77 13.82
N SER A 88 5.53 9.14 14.70
CA SER A 88 4.13 9.48 14.95
C SER A 88 3.94 10.80 15.72
N ARG A 89 5.05 11.39 16.18
CA ARG A 89 5.06 12.61 16.98
C ARG A 89 6.39 13.37 16.83
N THR A 90 6.32 14.70 16.89
CA THR A 90 7.46 15.62 17.00
C THR A 90 7.50 16.25 18.40
N ASP A 91 8.45 17.15 18.66
CA ASP A 91 8.45 17.91 19.93
C ASP A 91 7.22 18.81 20.08
N SER A 92 6.64 19.25 18.96
CA SER A 92 5.49 20.15 18.91
C SER A 92 4.13 19.44 18.90
N GLY A 93 4.08 18.13 18.71
CA GLY A 93 2.83 17.38 18.76
C GLY A 93 2.72 16.18 17.83
N ALA A 94 1.54 15.56 17.80
CA ALA A 94 1.27 14.37 16.99
C ALA A 94 1.37 14.66 15.49
N GLN A 95 1.77 13.64 14.73
CA GLN A 95 1.71 13.67 13.27
C GLN A 95 1.22 12.34 12.73
N GLU A 96 0.55 12.39 11.59
CA GLU A 96 -0.03 11.23 10.93
C GLU A 96 0.11 11.37 9.40
N TRP A 97 0.01 10.24 8.72
CA TRP A 97 0.12 10.16 7.27
C TRP A 97 -1.18 9.64 6.70
N ARG A 98 -1.76 10.38 5.76
CA ARG A 98 -3.02 10.02 5.10
C ARG A 98 -2.77 9.73 3.64
N VAL A 99 -3.33 8.62 3.17
CA VAL A 99 -3.23 8.20 1.77
C VAL A 99 -4.08 9.12 0.92
N VAL A 100 -3.46 9.73 -0.09
CA VAL A 100 -4.15 10.56 -1.09
C VAL A 100 -4.54 9.71 -2.29
N ARG A 101 -3.61 8.86 -2.75
CA ARG A 101 -3.80 8.02 -3.94
C ARG A 101 -2.88 6.82 -3.88
N VAL A 102 -3.35 5.70 -4.41
CA VAL A 102 -2.53 4.52 -4.73
C VAL A 102 -2.83 4.11 -6.17
N ILE A 103 -1.80 3.77 -6.95
CA ILE A 103 -1.96 3.21 -8.29
C ILE A 103 -1.00 2.03 -8.49
N TRP A 104 -1.37 1.12 -9.39
CA TRP A 104 -0.42 0.18 -10.00
C TRP A 104 0.55 0.95 -10.91
N ILE A 105 1.83 0.53 -10.94
CA ILE A 105 2.87 1.13 -11.79
C ILE A 105 3.68 0.09 -12.59
N ASP A 106 3.14 -1.11 -12.71
CA ASP A 106 3.66 -2.19 -13.55
C ASP A 106 2.95 -2.31 -14.88
#